data_AF-A0A7K8PMP4-F1
#
_entry.id   AF-A0A7K8PMP4-F1
#
_cell.length_a   1.000
_cell.length_b   1.000
_cell.length_c   1.000
_cell.angle_alpha   90.00
_cell.angle_beta   90.00
_cell.angle_gamma   90.00
#
_symmetry.space_group_name_H-M   'P 1'
#
loop_
_entity.id
_entity.type
_entity.pdbx_description
1 polymer ?
#
loop_
_entity_poly.entity_id
_entity_poly.type
_entity_poly.pdbx_seq_one_letter_code
_entity_poly.pdbx_strand_id
1 'polypeptide(L)'
;QTPPFAAMFESSGYNRILYQSKEDSCGGLYYHDNHLLSGSLEALIQHLVPSVDYYPDRTYIFTFLLSSRLFMHPYELMAKVCHLCIEQQRLSELGLDKNRIRKIAPKILQLLTEWTETFPYDFRDERMMSNLRELAQRIASGDEMYRKNVQQLLQNLIRKLATVSQYEEVLAKINAVSTDRLTVLKTKPQSIQRDIITVCNDPYTLAQQLTHIELERLNYIGPEEFVQAFVQKDPLDNDKSCFGDRKKTRNLEAYVEWFNRLSYLVATEICMPVKKKQRARVIEYFIDVARECFNIGNFNSLMAIISGMNMSPVSRLKKTWAKVKTAKFDILEHQMDPSSNFYNYRTALRGATQRSLTAHSNREKIVIPFFSLLIKDIYFLNEGCANRLPNGHVNFEKFWELAKQVSEFMTWKQVECPFERDRKILQYLLTVPVFSDDALYLASYESESPENHIEKDRWKTLRFVSEV
;
A
#
# COMPACT_ATOMS: atom_id res chain seq x y z
N GLN A 1 21.59 -4.78 -19.21
CA GLN A 1 20.34 -4.00 -19.03
C GLN A 1 19.28 -4.72 -19.82
N THR A 2 18.41 -5.45 -19.14
CA THR A 2 17.31 -6.23 -19.71
C THR A 2 16.04 -5.44 -19.42
N PRO A 3 15.19 -5.13 -20.42
CA PRO A 3 14.07 -4.23 -20.22
C PRO A 3 13.02 -4.84 -19.26
N PRO A 4 12.29 -4.02 -18.50
CA PRO A 4 11.12 -4.48 -17.76
C PRO A 4 10.02 -4.83 -18.77
N PHE A 5 9.48 -6.05 -18.69
CA PHE A 5 8.25 -6.49 -19.37
C PHE A 5 8.07 -6.01 -20.82
N ALA A 6 8.90 -6.52 -21.73
CA ALA A 6 8.58 -6.58 -23.15
C ALA A 6 8.71 -8.03 -23.63
N ALA A 7 7.67 -8.83 -23.37
CA ALA A 7 7.50 -10.14 -24.00
C ALA A 7 6.00 -10.45 -24.11
N MET A 8 5.30 -9.61 -24.86
CA MET A 8 4.22 -9.93 -25.79
C MET A 8 3.91 -8.68 -26.61
N PHE A 9 4.94 -8.19 -27.31
CA PHE A 9 4.75 -7.29 -28.45
C PHE A 9 5.52 -7.92 -29.59
N GLU A 10 4.83 -8.70 -30.42
CA GLU A 10 5.34 -8.99 -31.75
C GLU A 10 5.39 -7.68 -32.53
N SER A 11 6.61 -7.27 -32.89
CA SER A 11 6.84 -6.18 -33.81
C SER A 11 6.41 -6.62 -35.21
N SER A 12 5.20 -6.26 -35.64
CA SER A 12 4.92 -6.14 -37.06
C SER A 12 4.89 -4.66 -37.42
N GLY A 13 5.97 -4.19 -38.05
CA GLY A 13 5.97 -2.88 -38.67
C GLY A 13 4.95 -2.84 -39.80
N TYR A 14 3.96 -1.96 -39.67
CA TYR A 14 3.19 -1.46 -40.81
C TYR A 14 2.90 0.02 -40.61
N ASN A 15 3.63 0.86 -41.37
CA ASN A 15 3.04 2.06 -41.92
C ASN A 15 1.74 1.66 -42.63
N ARG A 16 0.59 2.25 -42.27
CA ARG A 16 -0.46 2.70 -43.20
C ARG A 16 -1.68 3.31 -42.47
N ILE A 17 -1.93 4.57 -42.83
CA ILE A 17 -3.23 5.10 -43.28
C ILE A 17 -4.34 5.18 -42.22
N LEU A 18 -4.61 6.44 -41.83
CA LEU A 18 -5.96 7.03 -41.68
C LEU A 18 -7.11 6.07 -42.05
N TYR A 19 -7.66 5.40 -41.05
CA TYR A 19 -9.03 4.93 -41.11
C TYR A 19 -9.75 5.38 -39.83
N GLN A 20 -10.54 6.44 -39.98
CA GLN A 20 -11.59 6.78 -39.04
C GLN A 20 -12.55 5.59 -38.93
N SER A 21 -12.46 4.84 -37.84
CA SER A 21 -13.52 3.94 -37.44
C SER A 21 -14.60 4.75 -36.74
N LYS A 22 -15.83 4.57 -37.23
CA LYS A 22 -17.07 5.27 -36.94
C LYS A 22 -17.21 5.82 -35.52
N GLU A 23 -17.50 7.11 -35.46
CA GLU A 23 -18.05 7.83 -34.32
C GLU A 23 -19.35 7.14 -33.87
N ASP A 24 -19.29 6.40 -32.76
CA ASP A 24 -20.48 6.00 -32.02
C ASP A 24 -20.56 6.80 -30.70
N SER A 25 -21.33 7.89 -30.77
CA SER A 25 -22.19 8.48 -29.72
C SER A 25 -21.66 8.73 -28.28
N CYS A 26 -20.43 9.19 -28.10
CA CYS A 26 -20.09 10.05 -26.96
C CYS A 26 -18.94 10.97 -27.38
N GLY A 27 -19.26 12.23 -27.71
CA GLY A 27 -18.30 13.18 -28.29
C GLY A 27 -17.10 13.40 -27.38
N GLY A 28 -16.01 12.67 -27.62
CA GLY A 28 -14.77 12.79 -26.87
C GLY A 28 -14.22 11.51 -26.26
N LEU A 29 -14.87 10.34 -26.36
CA LEU A 29 -14.29 9.05 -25.98
C LEU A 29 -13.70 8.32 -27.20
N TYR A 30 -12.56 7.66 -27.03
CA TYR A 30 -11.89 6.91 -28.08
C TYR A 30 -11.68 5.45 -27.67
N TYR A 31 -12.25 4.53 -28.44
CA TYR A 31 -12.20 3.09 -28.22
C TYR A 31 -11.39 2.39 -29.32
N HIS A 32 -10.72 1.31 -28.95
CA HIS A 32 -10.12 0.36 -29.87
C HIS A 32 -10.43 -1.06 -29.39
N ASP A 33 -10.97 -1.92 -30.26
CA ASP A 33 -11.38 -3.29 -29.92
C ASP A 33 -12.24 -3.36 -28.64
N ASN A 34 -13.21 -2.45 -28.50
CA ASN A 34 -14.06 -2.26 -27.31
C ASN A 34 -13.34 -1.84 -26.01
N HIS A 35 -12.05 -1.49 -26.07
CA HIS A 35 -11.30 -0.96 -24.94
C HIS A 35 -11.22 0.57 -25.01
N LEU A 36 -11.59 1.25 -23.93
CA LEU A 36 -11.45 2.70 -23.82
C LEU A 36 -9.97 3.07 -23.67
N LEU A 37 -9.40 3.71 -24.68
CA LEU A 37 -7.98 4.09 -24.69
C LEU A 37 -7.75 5.53 -24.22
N SER A 38 -8.64 6.46 -24.61
CA SER A 38 -8.50 7.87 -24.24
C SER A 38 -9.83 8.61 -24.30
N GLY A 39 -9.87 9.79 -23.68
CA GLY A 39 -10.96 10.73 -23.91
C GLY A 39 -10.74 12.11 -23.31
N SER A 40 -11.56 13.08 -23.68
CA SER A 40 -11.59 14.36 -22.96
C SER A 40 -12.00 14.13 -21.51
N LEU A 41 -11.53 14.98 -20.59
CA LEU A 41 -11.86 14.83 -19.18
C LEU A 41 -13.38 14.93 -18.97
N GLU A 42 -14.04 15.84 -19.68
CA GLU A 42 -15.48 16.03 -19.66
C GLU A 42 -16.24 14.78 -20.14
N ALA A 43 -15.81 14.15 -21.24
CA ALA A 43 -16.44 12.94 -21.76
C ALA A 43 -16.28 11.76 -20.78
N LEU A 44 -15.12 11.63 -20.14
CA LEU A 44 -14.89 10.64 -19.10
C LEU A 44 -15.78 10.88 -17.86
N ILE A 45 -15.92 12.13 -17.41
CA ILE A 45 -16.83 12.45 -16.31
C ILE A 45 -18.27 12.10 -16.68
N GLN A 46 -18.70 12.38 -17.91
CA GLN A 46 -20.03 11.99 -18.39
C GLN A 46 -20.19 10.47 -18.42
N HIS A 47 -19.15 9.73 -18.82
CA HIS A 47 -19.15 8.26 -18.84
C HIS A 47 -19.21 7.65 -17.43
N LEU A 48 -18.78 8.36 -16.39
CA LEU A 48 -18.94 7.93 -14.99
C LEU A 48 -20.40 8.05 -14.51
N VAL A 49 -21.21 8.94 -15.08
CA VAL A 49 -22.57 9.20 -14.59
C VAL A 49 -23.56 8.21 -15.22
N PRO A 50 -24.25 7.37 -14.42
CA PRO A 50 -25.18 6.38 -14.97
C PRO A 50 -26.43 7.05 -15.56
N SER A 51 -26.99 6.45 -16.61
CA SER A 51 -28.24 6.87 -17.25
C SER A 51 -29.32 5.78 -17.12
N VAL A 52 -30.50 5.98 -17.72
CA VAL A 52 -31.57 4.95 -17.69
C VAL A 52 -31.09 3.63 -18.29
N ASP A 53 -30.32 3.68 -19.39
CA ASP A 53 -29.95 2.51 -20.18
C ASP A 53 -28.48 2.10 -20.00
N TYR A 54 -27.72 2.87 -19.21
CA TYR A 54 -26.28 2.67 -19.04
C TYR A 54 -25.87 2.68 -17.56
N TYR A 55 -24.88 1.86 -17.21
CA TYR A 55 -24.15 1.90 -15.95
C TYR A 55 -22.67 1.62 -16.27
N PRO A 56 -21.72 2.44 -15.78
CA PRO A 56 -20.30 2.21 -16.04
C PRO A 56 -19.83 0.90 -15.43
N ASP A 57 -18.93 0.20 -16.12
CA ASP A 57 -18.37 -1.02 -15.55
C ASP A 57 -17.55 -0.70 -14.30
N ARG A 58 -17.53 -1.64 -13.34
CA ARG A 58 -16.86 -1.44 -12.05
C ARG A 58 -15.38 -1.13 -12.19
N THR A 59 -14.73 -1.68 -13.20
CA THR A 59 -13.30 -1.50 -13.41
C THR A 59 -13.02 -0.11 -13.98
N TYR A 60 -13.88 0.42 -14.83
CA TYR A 60 -13.88 1.82 -15.24
C TYR A 60 -14.11 2.75 -14.05
N ILE A 61 -15.13 2.49 -13.22
CA ILE A 61 -15.42 3.30 -12.01
C ILE A 61 -14.18 3.35 -11.13
N PHE A 62 -13.59 2.21 -10.80
CA PHE A 62 -12.36 2.15 -10.02
C PHE A 62 -11.21 2.92 -10.68
N THR A 63 -10.95 2.65 -11.96
CA THR A 63 -9.83 3.25 -12.72
C THR A 63 -9.97 4.77 -12.83
N PHE A 64 -11.15 5.25 -13.18
CA PHE A 64 -11.41 6.68 -13.35
C PHE A 64 -11.43 7.40 -12.01
N LEU A 65 -12.10 6.87 -10.99
CA LEU A 65 -12.05 7.48 -9.65
C LEU A 65 -10.61 7.52 -9.13
N LEU A 66 -9.83 6.44 -9.27
CA LEU A 66 -8.41 6.38 -8.90
C LEU A 66 -7.59 7.47 -9.59
N SER A 67 -7.62 7.50 -10.92
CA SER A 67 -6.78 8.37 -11.76
C SER A 67 -7.24 9.81 -11.85
N SER A 68 -8.53 10.10 -11.66
CA SER A 68 -9.11 11.46 -11.70
C SER A 68 -8.40 12.42 -10.75
N ARG A 69 -7.84 11.90 -9.65
CA ARG A 69 -7.04 12.66 -8.67
C ARG A 69 -5.84 13.37 -9.28
N LEU A 70 -5.31 12.87 -10.40
CA LEU A 70 -4.22 13.51 -11.15
C LEU A 70 -4.67 14.74 -11.94
N PHE A 71 -5.98 14.93 -12.13
CA PHE A 71 -6.53 15.98 -12.99
C PHE A 71 -7.42 16.97 -12.24
N MET A 72 -8.08 16.53 -11.17
CA MET A 72 -8.97 17.36 -10.37
C MET A 72 -9.10 16.82 -8.93
N HIS A 73 -9.68 17.61 -8.03
CA HIS A 73 -9.93 17.13 -6.66
C HIS A 73 -11.21 16.27 -6.59
N PRO A 74 -11.26 15.26 -5.69
CA PRO A 74 -12.45 14.41 -5.55
C PRO A 74 -13.75 15.17 -5.28
N TYR A 75 -13.70 16.24 -4.47
CA TYR A 75 -14.88 17.07 -4.20
C TYR A 75 -15.38 17.82 -5.45
N GLU A 76 -14.48 18.22 -6.36
CA GLU A 76 -14.82 18.86 -7.63
C GLU A 76 -15.45 17.86 -8.59
N LEU A 77 -14.91 16.63 -8.62
CA LEU A 77 -15.49 15.55 -9.41
C LEU A 77 -16.90 15.21 -8.92
N MET A 78 -17.09 15.07 -7.60
CA MET A 78 -18.41 14.82 -7.02
C MET A 78 -19.39 15.96 -7.32
N ALA A 79 -18.94 17.23 -7.27
CA ALA A 79 -19.78 18.38 -7.65
C ALA A 79 -20.23 18.28 -9.11
N LYS A 80 -19.33 17.93 -10.05
CA LYS A 80 -19.68 17.71 -11.45
C LYS A 80 -20.63 16.53 -11.64
N VAL A 81 -20.41 15.43 -10.94
CA VAL A 81 -21.32 14.26 -10.93
C VAL A 81 -22.70 14.67 -10.42
N CYS A 82 -22.78 15.42 -9.32
CA CYS A 82 -24.04 15.96 -8.80
C CYS A 82 -24.76 16.83 -9.83
N HIS A 83 -24.03 17.75 -10.47
CA HIS A 83 -24.59 18.61 -11.51
C HIS A 83 -25.15 17.81 -12.69
N LEU A 84 -24.39 16.87 -13.23
CA LEU A 84 -24.83 16.01 -14.34
C LEU A 84 -26.04 15.14 -13.96
N CYS A 85 -26.07 14.60 -12.73
CA CYS A 85 -27.24 13.88 -12.23
C CYS A 85 -28.49 14.78 -12.19
N ILE A 86 -28.32 16.05 -11.78
CA ILE A 86 -29.41 17.03 -11.72
C ILE A 86 -29.88 17.43 -13.13
N GLU A 87 -28.96 17.70 -14.05
CA GLU A 87 -29.32 18.05 -15.43
C GLU A 87 -30.06 16.91 -16.14
N GLN A 88 -29.61 15.66 -15.96
CA GLN A 88 -30.31 14.49 -16.50
C GLN A 88 -31.72 14.32 -15.91
N GLN A 89 -31.92 14.73 -14.66
CA GLN A 89 -33.25 14.78 -14.03
C GLN A 89 -34.10 15.94 -14.57
N ARG A 90 -33.51 17.12 -14.80
CA ARG A 90 -34.19 18.33 -15.30
C ARG A 90 -34.57 18.28 -16.78
N LEU A 91 -33.80 17.60 -17.63
CA LEU A 91 -34.21 17.29 -19.01
C LEU A 91 -35.53 16.49 -19.09
N SER A 92 -36.04 16.01 -17.95
CA SER A 92 -37.37 15.38 -17.80
C SER A 92 -38.47 16.33 -17.28
N GLU A 93 -38.22 17.63 -17.09
CA GLU A 93 -39.20 18.60 -16.53
C GLU A 93 -40.38 18.94 -17.46
N LEU A 94 -40.38 18.46 -18.72
CA LEU A 94 -41.52 18.64 -19.65
C LEU A 94 -42.69 17.64 -19.43
N GLY A 95 -42.87 17.12 -18.22
CA GLY A 95 -44.17 16.58 -17.77
C GLY A 95 -44.33 15.05 -17.65
N LEU A 96 -43.31 14.24 -17.89
CA LEU A 96 -43.29 12.80 -17.56
C LEU A 96 -41.86 12.46 -17.12
N ASP A 97 -41.56 11.88 -15.95
CA ASP A 97 -42.00 10.55 -15.56
C ASP A 97 -41.38 10.21 -14.17
N LYS A 98 -42.19 10.12 -13.10
CA LYS A 98 -41.72 9.60 -11.79
C LYS A 98 -41.05 8.22 -11.93
N ASN A 99 -41.39 7.47 -12.99
CA ASN A 99 -40.76 6.17 -13.27
C ASN A 99 -39.31 6.28 -13.77
N ARG A 100 -38.90 7.37 -14.44
CA ARG A 100 -37.50 7.57 -14.84
C ARG A 100 -36.60 7.83 -13.65
N ILE A 101 -37.03 8.68 -12.71
CA ILE A 101 -36.29 8.93 -11.45
C ILE A 101 -36.14 7.60 -10.68
N ARG A 102 -37.21 6.78 -10.62
CA ARG A 102 -37.14 5.44 -10.01
C ARG A 102 -36.17 4.48 -10.70
N LYS A 103 -35.91 4.62 -12.00
CA LYS A 103 -34.94 3.80 -12.74
C LYS A 103 -33.49 4.27 -12.57
N ILE A 104 -33.27 5.57 -12.45
CA ILE A 104 -31.92 6.16 -12.32
C ILE A 104 -31.42 6.17 -10.86
N ALA A 105 -32.30 6.46 -9.90
CA ALA A 105 -32.00 6.49 -8.47
C ALA A 105 -31.17 5.29 -7.94
N PRO A 106 -31.51 4.02 -8.24
CA PRO A 106 -30.73 2.88 -7.75
C PRO A 106 -29.33 2.84 -8.34
N LYS A 107 -29.14 3.30 -9.58
CA LYS A 107 -27.83 3.36 -10.24
C LYS A 107 -26.95 4.45 -9.64
N ILE A 108 -27.49 5.65 -9.37
CA ILE A 108 -26.74 6.70 -8.69
C ILE A 108 -26.35 6.24 -7.28
N LEU A 109 -27.29 5.62 -6.55
CA LEU A 109 -27.01 5.06 -5.24
C LEU A 109 -25.92 3.98 -5.28
N GLN A 110 -25.91 3.13 -6.31
CA GLN A 110 -24.86 2.13 -6.53
C GLN A 110 -23.50 2.80 -6.75
N LEU A 111 -23.40 3.82 -7.62
CA LEU A 111 -22.16 4.58 -7.84
C LEU A 111 -21.65 5.23 -6.54
N LEU A 112 -22.54 5.84 -5.76
CA LEU A 112 -22.19 6.44 -4.46
C LEU A 112 -21.73 5.38 -3.45
N THR A 113 -22.35 4.19 -3.47
CA THR A 113 -21.91 3.07 -2.63
C THR A 113 -20.52 2.63 -3.04
N GLU A 114 -20.27 2.40 -4.32
CA GLU A 114 -18.96 1.98 -4.83
C GLU A 114 -17.86 3.02 -4.52
N TRP A 115 -18.16 4.32 -4.63
CA TRP A 115 -17.21 5.38 -4.26
C TRP A 115 -16.94 5.42 -2.76
N THR A 116 -17.98 5.42 -1.92
CA THR A 116 -17.83 5.46 -0.45
C THR A 116 -17.18 4.20 0.13
N GLU A 117 -17.33 3.06 -0.55
CA GLU A 117 -16.69 1.82 -0.13
C GLU A 117 -15.21 1.73 -0.55
N THR A 118 -14.88 2.22 -1.74
CA THR A 118 -13.54 2.13 -2.32
C THR A 118 -12.61 3.24 -1.83
N PHE A 119 -13.12 4.47 -1.71
CA PHE A 119 -12.34 5.66 -1.36
C PHE A 119 -12.95 6.41 -0.16
N PRO A 120 -13.08 5.77 1.02
CA PRO A 120 -13.72 6.38 2.18
C PRO A 120 -13.01 7.67 2.63
N TYR A 121 -11.69 7.78 2.42
CA TYR A 121 -10.90 8.94 2.83
C TYR A 121 -11.27 10.24 2.11
N ASP A 122 -11.79 10.18 0.88
CA ASP A 122 -12.27 11.37 0.15
C ASP A 122 -13.34 12.11 0.96
N PHE A 123 -14.13 11.38 1.75
CA PHE A 123 -15.24 11.88 2.56
C PHE A 123 -14.82 12.43 3.93
N ARG A 124 -13.52 12.60 4.17
CA ARG A 124 -13.03 13.47 5.26
C ARG A 124 -13.12 14.95 4.89
N ASP A 125 -13.13 15.27 3.59
CA ASP A 125 -13.34 16.63 3.12
C ASP A 125 -14.82 17.03 3.29
N GLU A 126 -15.07 18.16 3.94
CA GLU A 126 -16.43 18.65 4.21
C GLU A 126 -17.21 18.96 2.94
N ARG A 127 -16.54 19.45 1.88
CA ARG A 127 -17.16 19.75 0.57
C ARG A 127 -17.60 18.45 -0.10
N MET A 128 -16.77 17.41 -0.04
CA MET A 128 -17.09 16.08 -0.54
C MET A 128 -18.32 15.50 0.18
N MET A 129 -18.34 15.58 1.51
CA MET A 129 -19.46 15.13 2.33
C MET A 129 -20.75 15.93 2.09
N SER A 130 -20.63 17.24 1.87
CA SER A 130 -21.77 18.09 1.52
C SER A 130 -22.40 17.66 0.19
N ASN A 131 -21.59 17.48 -0.84
CA ASN A 131 -22.07 17.04 -2.16
C ASN A 131 -22.73 15.65 -2.09
N LEU A 132 -22.15 14.72 -1.34
CA LEU A 132 -22.75 13.41 -1.10
C LEU A 132 -24.14 13.54 -0.46
N ARG A 133 -24.26 14.34 0.59
CA ARG A 133 -25.54 14.53 1.31
C ARG A 133 -26.59 15.16 0.41
N GLU A 134 -26.22 16.16 -0.40
CA GLU A 134 -27.15 16.79 -1.34
C GLU A 134 -27.71 15.76 -2.33
N LEU A 135 -26.84 14.99 -2.99
CA LEU A 135 -27.26 14.00 -3.97
C LEU A 135 -28.08 12.88 -3.32
N ALA A 136 -27.67 12.41 -2.13
CA ALA A 136 -28.37 11.38 -1.39
C ALA A 136 -29.77 11.83 -0.90
N GLN A 137 -29.92 13.08 -0.46
CA GLN A 137 -31.22 13.65 -0.09
C GLN A 137 -32.18 13.72 -1.28
N ARG A 138 -31.68 14.08 -2.47
CA ARG A 138 -32.49 14.09 -3.69
C ARG A 138 -32.98 12.69 -4.06
N ILE A 139 -32.13 11.67 -3.96
CA ILE A 139 -32.51 10.26 -4.20
C ILE A 139 -33.56 9.79 -3.17
N ALA A 140 -33.43 10.20 -1.91
CA ALA A 140 -34.37 9.86 -0.85
C ALA A 140 -35.72 10.61 -0.92
N SER A 141 -35.84 11.62 -1.79
CA SER A 141 -37.07 12.39 -1.95
C SER A 141 -38.11 11.59 -2.76
N GLY A 142 -39.12 11.06 -2.07
CA GLY A 142 -40.29 10.44 -2.69
C GLY A 142 -40.44 8.91 -2.53
N ASP A 143 -39.50 8.21 -1.88
CA ASP A 143 -39.59 6.77 -1.63
C ASP A 143 -38.95 6.38 -0.27
N GLU A 144 -39.68 5.60 0.55
CA GLU A 144 -39.19 5.15 1.86
C GLU A 144 -38.03 4.15 1.74
N MET A 145 -38.01 3.32 0.69
CA MET A 145 -36.95 2.35 0.45
C MET A 145 -35.61 3.06 0.18
N TYR A 146 -35.61 4.06 -0.70
CA TYR A 146 -34.39 4.82 -1.00
C TYR A 146 -33.90 5.63 0.19
N ARG A 147 -34.82 6.14 1.04
CA ARG A 147 -34.44 6.80 2.30
C ARG A 147 -33.69 5.84 3.24
N LYS A 148 -34.17 4.60 3.40
CA LYS A 148 -33.48 3.57 4.20
C LYS A 148 -32.10 3.23 3.62
N ASN A 149 -32.00 3.06 2.31
CA ASN A 149 -30.71 2.74 1.67
C ASN A 149 -29.70 3.87 1.78
N VAL A 150 -30.12 5.12 1.60
CA VAL A 150 -29.28 6.32 1.79
C VAL A 150 -28.81 6.41 3.24
N GLN A 151 -29.70 6.19 4.21
CA GLN A 151 -29.33 6.18 5.62
C GLN A 151 -28.28 5.09 5.90
N GLN A 152 -28.46 3.89 5.36
CA GLN A 152 -27.51 2.78 5.50
C GLN A 152 -26.15 3.11 4.88
N LEU A 153 -26.12 3.72 3.69
CA LEU A 153 -24.89 4.18 3.03
C LEU A 153 -24.14 5.18 3.91
N LEU A 154 -24.82 6.21 4.41
CA LEU A 154 -24.20 7.23 5.25
C LEU A 154 -23.71 6.65 6.58
N GLN A 155 -24.47 5.75 7.20
CA GLN A 155 -24.06 5.06 8.42
C GLN A 155 -22.83 4.17 8.19
N ASN A 156 -22.80 3.42 7.09
CA ASN A 156 -21.66 2.58 6.71
C ASN A 156 -20.40 3.42 6.51
N LEU A 157 -20.51 4.56 5.82
CA LEU A 157 -19.42 5.50 5.60
C LEU A 157 -18.89 6.08 6.90
N ILE A 158 -19.78 6.60 7.77
CA ILE A 158 -19.39 7.16 9.07
C ILE A 158 -18.68 6.11 9.93
N ARG A 159 -19.18 4.87 9.95
CA ARG A 159 -18.54 3.76 10.65
C ARG A 159 -17.13 3.48 10.10
N LYS A 160 -16.97 3.41 8.78
CA LYS A 160 -15.65 3.22 8.15
C LYS A 160 -14.67 4.34 8.53
N LEU A 161 -15.11 5.61 8.43
CA LEU A 161 -14.31 6.78 8.80
C LEU A 161 -13.91 6.77 10.29
N ALA A 162 -14.80 6.32 11.18
CA ALA A 162 -14.51 6.15 12.60
C ALA A 162 -13.47 5.06 12.84
N THR A 163 -13.60 3.89 12.19
CA THR A 163 -12.61 2.79 12.29
C THR A 163 -11.21 3.24 11.85
N VAL A 164 -11.12 3.96 10.73
CA VAL A 164 -9.85 4.51 10.24
C VAL A 164 -9.24 5.49 11.25
N SER A 165 -10.05 6.41 11.78
CA SER A 165 -9.56 7.43 12.73
C SER A 165 -9.09 6.80 14.04
N GLN A 166 -9.81 5.78 14.52
CA GLN A 166 -9.41 4.99 15.69
C GLN A 166 -8.07 4.27 15.45
N TYR A 167 -7.85 3.72 14.26
CA TYR A 167 -6.60 3.06 13.91
C TYR A 167 -5.41 4.03 13.88
N GLU A 168 -5.58 5.24 13.33
CA GLU A 168 -4.56 6.30 13.40
C GLU A 168 -4.17 6.65 14.85
N GLU A 169 -5.14 6.72 15.76
CA GLU A 169 -4.87 6.93 17.19
C GLU A 169 -4.11 5.76 17.83
N VAL A 170 -4.43 4.52 17.46
CA VAL A 170 -3.72 3.33 17.95
C VAL A 170 -2.27 3.35 17.49
N LEU A 171 -2.00 3.68 16.23
CA LEU A 171 -0.62 3.83 15.72
C LEU A 171 0.14 4.93 16.47
N ALA A 172 -0.49 6.08 16.70
CA ALA A 172 0.12 7.17 17.46
C ALA A 172 0.48 6.75 18.90
N LYS A 173 -0.40 6.01 19.57
CA LYS A 173 -0.16 5.45 20.91
C LYS A 173 0.99 4.45 20.92
N ILE A 174 1.06 3.54 19.94
CA ILE A 174 2.16 2.59 19.80
C ILE A 174 3.49 3.31 19.64
N ASN A 175 3.53 4.33 18.77
CA ASN A 175 4.74 5.11 18.52
C ASN A 175 5.18 5.90 19.77
N ALA A 176 4.24 6.48 20.53
CA ALA A 176 4.51 7.13 21.80
C ALA A 176 5.12 6.15 22.82
N VAL A 177 4.50 4.97 23.01
CA VAL A 177 5.01 3.94 23.93
C VAL A 177 6.39 3.44 23.52
N SER A 178 6.65 3.24 22.22
CA SER A 178 7.98 2.87 21.74
C SER A 178 9.02 3.96 22.03
N THR A 179 8.64 5.23 21.89
CA THR A 179 9.53 6.37 22.15
C THR A 179 9.85 6.47 23.65
N ASP A 180 8.85 6.33 24.51
CA ASP A 180 9.03 6.33 25.97
C ASP A 180 9.93 5.17 26.43
N ARG A 181 9.78 3.99 25.83
CA ARG A 181 10.66 2.86 26.17
C ARG A 181 12.10 3.10 25.71
N LEU A 182 12.30 3.80 24.59
CA LEU A 182 13.62 4.17 24.11
C LEU A 182 14.31 5.19 25.04
N THR A 183 13.58 6.17 25.58
CA THR A 183 14.13 7.13 26.55
C THR A 183 14.51 6.44 27.86
N VAL A 184 13.70 5.47 28.32
CA VAL A 184 14.04 4.66 29.49
C VAL A 184 15.28 3.79 29.25
N LEU A 185 15.44 3.21 28.05
CA LEU A 185 16.64 2.44 27.70
C LEU A 185 17.92 3.28 27.82
N LYS A 186 17.89 4.54 27.34
CA LYS A 186 19.04 5.47 27.44
C LYS A 186 19.40 5.81 28.88
N THR A 187 18.42 5.88 29.79
CA THR A 187 18.64 6.27 31.19
C THR A 187 18.91 5.09 32.13
N LYS A 188 18.42 3.88 31.81
CA LYS A 188 18.56 2.66 32.64
C LYS A 188 18.78 1.40 31.78
N PRO A 189 19.99 1.19 31.23
CA PRO A 189 20.27 0.13 30.26
C PRO A 189 20.07 -1.31 30.79
N GLN A 190 20.16 -1.53 32.11
CA GLN A 190 20.11 -2.88 32.71
C GLN A 190 18.68 -3.39 33.01
N SER A 191 17.63 -2.59 32.83
CA SER A 191 16.34 -2.84 33.51
C SER A 191 15.20 -3.47 32.69
N ILE A 192 15.29 -3.63 31.35
CA ILE A 192 14.06 -3.87 30.54
C ILE A 192 14.11 -5.00 29.49
N GLN A 193 15.25 -5.49 29.04
CA GLN A 193 15.24 -6.37 27.85
C GLN A 193 14.98 -7.85 28.19
N ARG A 194 13.71 -8.25 28.09
CA ARG A 194 13.40 -9.64 27.68
C ARG A 194 13.75 -9.73 26.20
N ASP A 195 14.61 -10.65 25.81
CA ASP A 195 14.93 -10.92 24.41
C ASP A 195 13.75 -11.57 23.68
N ILE A 196 13.74 -11.49 22.35
CA ILE A 196 12.66 -12.05 21.52
C ILE A 196 12.44 -13.54 21.74
N ILE A 197 13.49 -14.33 21.96
CA ILE A 197 13.40 -15.78 22.14
C ILE A 197 12.74 -16.13 23.48
N THR A 198 12.95 -15.32 24.51
CA THR A 198 12.27 -15.44 25.80
C THR A 198 10.78 -15.10 25.69
N VAL A 199 10.41 -14.17 24.80
CA VAL A 199 9.00 -13.80 24.57
C VAL A 199 8.29 -14.82 23.67
N CYS A 200 8.97 -15.30 22.63
CA CYS A 200 8.48 -16.28 21.68
C CYS A 200 9.62 -17.21 21.26
N ASN A 201 9.65 -18.43 21.79
CA ASN A 201 10.70 -19.40 21.45
C ASN A 201 10.43 -20.15 20.14
N ASP A 202 9.22 -20.06 19.59
CA ASP A 202 8.79 -20.74 18.38
C ASP A 202 8.85 -19.79 17.16
N PRO A 203 9.76 -20.02 16.19
CA PRO A 203 9.88 -19.14 15.04
C PRO A 203 8.64 -19.12 14.14
N TYR A 204 7.86 -20.21 14.13
CA TYR A 204 6.63 -20.30 13.35
C TYR A 204 5.56 -19.37 13.90
N THR A 205 5.33 -19.43 15.22
CA THR A 205 4.44 -18.50 15.92
C THR A 205 4.85 -17.05 15.69
N LEU A 206 6.15 -16.72 15.72
CA LEU A 206 6.59 -15.35 15.46
C LEU A 206 6.27 -14.88 14.05
N ALA A 207 6.50 -15.71 13.02
CA ALA A 207 6.15 -15.39 11.63
C ALA A 207 4.63 -15.16 11.46
N GLN A 208 3.80 -15.91 12.19
CA GLN A 208 2.35 -15.71 12.21
C GLN A 208 1.97 -14.36 12.84
N GLN A 209 2.62 -13.96 13.94
CA GLN A 209 2.38 -12.65 14.56
C GLN A 209 2.88 -11.49 13.69
N LEU A 210 4.01 -11.64 12.99
CA LEU A 210 4.43 -10.67 11.97
C LEU A 210 3.38 -10.53 10.87
N THR A 211 2.82 -11.66 10.41
CA THR A 211 1.77 -11.68 9.39
C THR A 211 0.49 -10.97 9.87
N HIS A 212 0.12 -11.08 11.15
CA HIS A 212 -0.96 -10.27 11.73
C HIS A 212 -0.68 -8.77 11.60
N ILE A 213 0.53 -8.32 11.95
CA ILE A 213 0.89 -6.89 11.86
C ILE A 213 0.86 -6.41 10.41
N GLU A 214 1.41 -7.20 9.48
CA GLU A 214 1.44 -6.86 8.06
C GLU A 214 0.02 -6.72 7.50
N LEU A 215 -0.85 -7.73 7.68
CA LEU A 215 -2.24 -7.69 7.19
C LEU A 215 -3.05 -6.57 7.85
N GLU A 216 -2.88 -6.34 9.15
CA GLU A 216 -3.54 -5.23 9.86
C GLU A 216 -3.14 -3.89 9.22
N ARG A 217 -1.85 -3.64 8.99
CA ARG A 217 -1.37 -2.37 8.40
C ARG A 217 -1.80 -2.21 6.94
N LEU A 218 -1.69 -3.27 6.14
CA LEU A 218 -2.08 -3.26 4.72
C LEU A 218 -3.56 -2.91 4.55
N ASN A 219 -4.44 -3.43 5.41
CA ASN A 219 -5.89 -3.22 5.30
C ASN A 219 -6.28 -1.73 5.30
N TYR A 220 -5.51 -0.89 6.00
CA TYR A 220 -5.76 0.55 6.10
C TYR A 220 -5.18 1.39 4.96
N ILE A 221 -4.30 0.83 4.11
CA ILE A 221 -3.77 1.53 2.94
C ILE A 221 -4.87 1.72 1.91
N GLY A 222 -5.21 2.97 1.61
CA GLY A 222 -6.18 3.34 0.58
C GLY A 222 -5.59 3.23 -0.83
N PRO A 223 -6.38 2.84 -1.85
CA PRO A 223 -5.92 2.81 -3.24
C PRO A 223 -5.43 4.19 -3.72
N GLU A 224 -6.03 5.28 -3.22
CA GLU A 224 -5.63 6.65 -3.51
C GLU A 224 -4.22 7.01 -2.98
N GLU A 225 -3.72 6.33 -1.94
CA GLU A 225 -2.39 6.59 -1.39
C GLU A 225 -1.30 6.22 -2.41
N PHE A 226 -1.54 5.23 -3.27
CA PHE A 226 -0.62 4.87 -4.36
C PHE A 226 -0.49 6.01 -5.37
N VAL A 227 -1.60 6.59 -5.81
CA VAL A 227 -1.55 7.72 -6.76
C VAL A 227 -0.92 8.95 -6.12
N GLN A 228 -1.28 9.23 -4.85
CA GLN A 228 -0.75 10.38 -4.10
C GLN A 228 0.76 10.28 -3.88
N ALA A 229 1.31 9.08 -3.68
CA ALA A 229 2.74 8.85 -3.51
C ALA A 229 3.59 9.30 -4.72
N PHE A 230 2.99 9.42 -5.91
CA PHE A 230 3.70 9.74 -7.15
C PHE A 230 3.35 11.11 -7.74
N VAL A 231 2.50 11.89 -7.09
CA VAL A 231 2.20 13.26 -7.55
C VAL A 231 3.43 14.13 -7.35
N GLN A 232 4.14 14.44 -8.45
CA GLN A 232 5.30 15.31 -8.43
C GLN A 232 4.93 16.72 -7.95
N LYS A 233 5.84 17.35 -7.19
CA LYS A 233 5.91 18.81 -7.11
C LYS A 233 6.60 19.29 -8.38
N ASP A 234 5.89 20.00 -9.26
CA ASP A 234 6.55 20.73 -10.33
C ASP A 234 7.47 21.80 -9.71
N PRO A 235 8.80 21.80 -9.99
CA PRO A 235 9.72 22.81 -9.47
C PRO A 235 9.48 24.23 -10.01
N LEU A 236 8.68 24.40 -11.08
CA LEU A 236 8.40 25.69 -11.72
C LEU A 236 7.07 26.33 -11.28
N ASP A 237 6.27 25.67 -10.44
CA ASP A 237 5.05 26.23 -9.86
C ASP A 237 5.41 27.25 -8.75
N ASN A 238 5.65 28.50 -9.17
CA ASN A 238 5.71 29.67 -8.29
C ASN A 238 4.31 30.12 -7.83
N ASP A 239 3.25 29.55 -8.38
CA ASP A 239 1.92 29.70 -7.82
C ASP A 239 1.75 28.66 -6.71
N LYS A 240 1.17 29.08 -5.58
CA LYS A 240 0.93 28.19 -4.43
C LYS A 240 0.19 26.97 -4.96
N SER A 241 0.88 25.82 -5.05
CA SER A 241 0.30 24.59 -5.58
C SER A 241 -1.14 24.44 -5.09
N CYS A 242 -2.11 24.27 -5.99
CA CYS A 242 -3.50 23.93 -5.66
C CYS A 242 -3.65 22.59 -4.90
N PHE A 243 -2.54 22.03 -4.39
CA PHE A 243 -2.31 20.64 -4.02
C PHE A 243 -1.53 20.47 -2.70
N GLY A 244 -1.27 21.55 -1.95
CA GLY A 244 -0.43 21.54 -0.74
C GLY A 244 -0.95 20.65 0.41
N ASP A 245 -2.26 20.37 0.46
CA ASP A 245 -2.90 19.55 1.49
C ASP A 245 -2.95 18.04 1.17
N ARG A 246 -2.45 17.60 -0.01
CA ARG A 246 -2.47 16.19 -0.45
C ARG A 246 -1.48 15.27 0.31
N LYS A 247 -0.73 15.79 1.28
CA LYS A 247 0.35 15.06 1.97
C LYS A 247 -0.12 14.23 3.18
N LYS A 248 -0.99 13.25 2.98
CA LYS A 248 -1.24 12.26 4.04
C LYS A 248 -1.34 10.85 3.48
N THR A 249 -0.26 10.38 2.84
CA THR A 249 0.05 8.95 2.66
C THR A 249 0.40 8.29 3.99
N ARG A 250 -0.40 8.52 5.02
CA ARG A 250 -0.09 8.18 6.42
C ARG A 250 0.03 6.69 6.63
N ASN A 251 -0.83 5.89 6.00
CA ASN A 251 -0.80 4.44 6.20
C ASN A 251 0.32 3.81 5.37
N LEU A 252 0.54 4.31 4.15
CA LEU A 252 1.65 3.89 3.31
C LEU A 252 3.00 4.18 4.00
N GLU A 253 3.19 5.40 4.51
CA GLU A 253 4.38 5.78 5.29
C GLU A 253 4.54 4.93 6.54
N ALA A 254 3.48 4.75 7.34
CA ALA A 254 3.50 3.90 8.53
C ALA A 254 3.82 2.43 8.21
N TYR A 255 3.51 1.95 7.00
CA TYR A 255 3.85 0.60 6.55
C TYR A 255 5.32 0.48 6.15
N VAL A 256 5.87 1.50 5.49
CA VAL A 256 7.32 1.61 5.22
C VAL A 256 8.13 1.72 6.52
N GLU A 257 7.65 2.52 7.47
CA GLU A 257 8.25 2.62 8.81
C GLU A 257 8.26 1.28 9.54
N TRP A 258 7.20 0.48 9.39
CA TRP A 258 7.15 -0.86 9.96
C TRP A 258 8.23 -1.78 9.38
N PHE A 259 8.40 -1.80 8.05
CA PHE A 259 9.46 -2.56 7.39
C PHE A 259 10.84 -2.19 7.96
N ASN A 260 11.12 -0.88 8.06
CA ASN A 260 12.38 -0.39 8.60
C ASN A 260 12.54 -0.80 10.07
N ARG A 261 11.52 -0.57 10.89
CA ARG A 261 11.51 -0.96 12.30
C ARG A 261 11.81 -2.44 12.48
N LEU A 262 11.17 -3.32 11.71
CA LEU A 262 11.41 -4.76 11.78
C LEU A 262 12.86 -5.11 11.41
N SER A 263 13.40 -4.48 10.36
CA SER A 263 14.80 -4.68 9.95
C SER A 263 15.78 -4.30 11.06
N TYR A 264 15.59 -3.12 11.66
CA TYR A 264 16.44 -2.67 12.77
C TYR A 264 16.20 -3.46 14.06
N LEU A 265 14.98 -3.96 14.30
CA LEU A 265 14.67 -4.85 15.44
C LEU A 265 15.49 -6.14 15.34
N VAL A 266 15.50 -6.77 14.16
CA VAL A 266 16.30 -7.98 13.92
C VAL A 266 17.78 -7.71 14.19
N ALA A 267 18.31 -6.60 13.67
CA ALA A 267 19.70 -6.22 13.94
C ALA A 267 19.96 -5.95 15.44
N THR A 268 19.02 -5.32 16.12
CA THR A 268 19.09 -5.03 17.57
C THR A 268 19.15 -6.32 18.38
N GLU A 269 18.24 -7.27 18.13
CA GLU A 269 18.18 -8.57 18.82
C GLU A 269 19.46 -9.40 18.57
N ILE A 270 20.11 -9.25 17.42
CA ILE A 270 21.37 -9.94 17.11
C ILE A 270 22.57 -9.28 17.80
N CYS A 271 22.62 -7.94 17.85
CA CYS A 271 23.74 -7.19 18.44
C CYS A 271 23.68 -7.09 19.97
N MET A 272 22.50 -7.27 20.57
CA MET A 272 22.29 -7.12 22.02
C MET A 272 22.98 -8.21 22.87
N PRO A 273 23.00 -9.51 22.51
CA PRO A 273 23.63 -10.54 23.34
C PRO A 273 25.16 -10.42 23.37
N VAL A 274 25.72 -10.29 24.58
CA VAL A 274 27.18 -10.23 24.80
C VAL A 274 27.88 -11.53 24.37
N LYS A 275 27.24 -12.69 24.58
CA LYS A 275 27.85 -13.99 24.29
C LYS A 275 27.64 -14.37 22.83
N LYS A 276 28.75 -14.61 22.12
CA LYS A 276 28.79 -15.10 20.73
C LYS A 276 27.86 -16.28 20.42
N LYS A 277 27.77 -17.26 21.33
CA LYS A 277 26.90 -18.44 21.15
C LYS A 277 25.41 -18.06 21.17
N GLN A 278 25.03 -17.05 21.97
CA GLN A 278 23.66 -16.55 22.02
C GLN A 278 23.33 -15.77 20.75
N ARG A 279 24.22 -14.90 20.27
CA ARG A 279 24.03 -14.19 18.99
C ARG A 279 23.82 -15.15 17.83
N ALA A 280 24.64 -16.20 17.71
CA ALA A 280 24.47 -17.21 16.67
C ALA A 280 23.09 -17.90 16.74
N ARG A 281 22.59 -18.19 17.95
CA ARG A 281 21.23 -18.74 18.15
C ARG A 281 20.14 -17.77 17.71
N VAL A 282 20.30 -16.47 17.96
CA VAL A 282 19.33 -15.44 17.51
C VAL A 282 19.32 -15.34 15.99
N ILE A 283 20.48 -15.39 15.33
CA ILE A 283 20.57 -15.43 13.86
C ILE A 283 19.84 -16.67 13.32
N GLU A 284 20.14 -17.86 13.83
CA GLU A 284 19.48 -19.11 13.41
C GLU A 284 17.96 -19.07 13.63
N TYR A 285 17.51 -18.48 14.74
CA TYR A 285 16.10 -18.26 15.02
C TYR A 285 15.44 -17.37 13.95
N PHE A 286 16.02 -16.22 13.62
CA PHE A 286 15.46 -15.34 12.58
C PHE A 286 15.53 -15.93 11.17
N ILE A 287 16.51 -16.78 10.87
CA ILE A 287 16.53 -17.55 9.61
C ILE A 287 15.30 -18.46 9.53
N ASP A 288 14.94 -19.14 10.61
CA ASP A 288 13.74 -19.99 10.65
C ASP A 288 12.44 -19.17 10.58
N VAL A 289 12.39 -17.99 11.21
CA VAL A 289 11.25 -17.04 11.09
C VAL A 289 11.11 -16.57 9.64
N ALA A 290 12.20 -16.14 8.99
CA ALA A 290 12.22 -15.69 7.61
C ALA A 290 11.75 -16.78 6.65
N ARG A 291 12.21 -18.02 6.86
CA ARG A 291 11.74 -19.18 6.09
C ARG A 291 10.23 -19.39 6.24
N GLU A 292 9.68 -19.25 7.44
CA GLU A 292 8.23 -19.38 7.62
C GLU A 292 7.46 -18.20 7.00
N CYS A 293 8.00 -16.99 7.05
CA CYS A 293 7.44 -15.86 6.29
C CYS A 293 7.37 -16.17 4.78
N PHE A 294 8.41 -16.77 4.20
CA PHE A 294 8.38 -17.24 2.80
C PHE A 294 7.25 -18.27 2.56
N ASN A 295 7.12 -19.28 3.43
CA ASN A 295 6.10 -20.32 3.31
C ASN A 295 4.67 -19.76 3.40
N ILE A 296 4.44 -18.78 4.27
CA ILE A 296 3.15 -18.11 4.46
C ILE A 296 2.79 -17.24 3.23
N GLY A 297 3.78 -16.80 2.45
CA GLY A 297 3.58 -15.76 1.42
C GLY A 297 3.79 -14.34 1.96
N ASN A 298 4.44 -14.20 3.12
CA ASN A 298 4.84 -12.93 3.72
C ASN A 298 6.24 -12.49 3.26
N PHE A 299 6.31 -11.99 2.03
CA PHE A 299 7.58 -11.57 1.42
C PHE A 299 8.11 -10.24 2.00
N ASN A 300 7.23 -9.37 2.51
CA ASN A 300 7.66 -8.11 3.12
C ASN A 300 8.46 -8.33 4.41
N SER A 301 7.92 -9.11 5.35
CA SER A 301 8.63 -9.45 6.59
C SER A 301 9.89 -10.29 6.33
N LEU A 302 9.83 -11.23 5.37
CA LEU A 302 11.01 -11.96 4.91
C LEU A 302 12.13 -11.00 4.49
N MET A 303 11.83 -10.04 3.62
CA MET A 303 12.80 -9.08 3.12
C MET A 303 13.32 -8.17 4.24
N ALA A 304 12.46 -7.76 5.18
CA ALA A 304 12.88 -6.96 6.34
C ALA A 304 13.87 -7.73 7.23
N ILE A 305 13.60 -9.02 7.48
CA ILE A 305 14.49 -9.87 8.28
C ILE A 305 15.85 -10.08 7.59
N ILE A 306 15.85 -10.37 6.28
CA ILE A 306 17.10 -10.43 5.49
C ILE A 306 17.85 -9.10 5.55
N SER A 307 17.13 -7.99 5.35
CA SER A 307 17.71 -6.64 5.39
C SER A 307 18.36 -6.35 6.74
N GLY A 308 17.72 -6.73 7.85
CA GLY A 308 18.29 -6.61 9.20
C GLY A 308 19.57 -7.42 9.40
N MET A 309 19.62 -8.66 8.90
CA MET A 309 20.82 -9.50 8.96
C MET A 309 21.96 -9.00 8.06
N ASN A 310 21.63 -8.34 6.96
CA ASN A 310 22.59 -7.77 6.01
C ASN A 310 23.07 -6.37 6.37
N MET A 311 22.51 -5.73 7.39
CA MET A 311 23.05 -4.48 7.93
C MET A 311 24.51 -4.67 8.34
N SER A 312 25.34 -3.70 8.01
CA SER A 312 26.79 -3.73 8.24
C SER A 312 27.18 -4.07 9.70
N PRO A 313 26.52 -3.53 10.76
CA PRO A 313 26.78 -3.93 12.15
C PRO A 313 26.60 -5.43 12.43
N VAL A 314 25.73 -6.12 11.69
CA VAL A 314 25.47 -7.55 11.83
C VAL A 314 26.39 -8.37 10.93
N SER A 315 26.50 -8.01 9.66
CA SER A 315 27.28 -8.78 8.66
C SER A 315 28.80 -8.75 8.92
N ARG A 316 29.30 -7.78 9.70
CA ARG A 316 30.69 -7.72 10.16
C ARG A 316 31.05 -8.70 11.29
N LEU A 317 30.08 -9.30 11.97
CA LEU A 317 30.31 -10.20 13.12
C LEU A 317 30.86 -11.58 12.69
N LYS A 318 32.01 -11.62 12.01
CA LYS A 318 32.54 -12.81 11.34
C LYS A 318 32.71 -14.00 12.28
N LYS A 319 33.11 -13.77 13.53
CA LYS A 319 33.29 -14.85 14.51
C LYS A 319 31.95 -15.44 14.94
N THR A 320 30.88 -14.65 14.94
CA THR A 320 29.51 -15.09 15.20
C THR A 320 28.97 -15.88 14.00
N TRP A 321 29.09 -15.34 12.79
CA TRP A 321 28.65 -16.00 11.55
C TRP A 321 29.33 -17.35 11.31
N ALA A 322 30.60 -17.51 11.70
CA ALA A 322 31.31 -18.80 11.65
C ALA A 322 30.68 -19.91 12.52
N LYS A 323 29.74 -19.57 13.42
CA LYS A 323 28.97 -20.54 14.22
C LYS A 323 27.55 -20.79 13.71
N VAL A 324 27.10 -20.05 12.71
CA VAL A 324 25.75 -20.12 12.16
C VAL A 324 25.74 -21.09 10.98
N LYS A 325 24.70 -21.91 10.87
CA LYS A 325 24.46 -22.71 9.65
C LYS A 325 23.81 -21.84 8.57
N THR A 326 24.61 -21.28 7.67
CA THR A 326 24.15 -20.27 6.68
C THR A 326 23.36 -20.84 5.51
N ALA A 327 23.43 -22.14 5.22
CA ALA A 327 22.82 -22.71 4.01
C ALA A 327 21.33 -22.35 3.82
N LYS A 328 20.54 -22.28 4.90
CA LYS A 328 19.13 -21.83 4.83
C LYS A 328 19.03 -20.33 4.51
N PHE A 329 19.90 -19.52 5.09
CA PHE A 329 19.96 -18.08 4.84
C PHE A 329 20.36 -17.79 3.40
N ASP A 330 21.40 -18.46 2.89
CA ASP A 330 21.89 -18.30 1.52
C ASP A 330 20.79 -18.59 0.48
N ILE A 331 19.93 -19.60 0.75
CA ILE A 331 18.74 -19.89 -0.08
C ILE A 331 17.74 -18.74 -0.03
N LEU A 332 17.44 -18.19 1.14
CA LEU A 332 16.48 -17.09 1.29
C LEU A 332 16.98 -15.82 0.62
N GLU A 333 18.28 -15.51 0.74
CA GLU A 333 18.92 -14.41 0.01
C GLU A 333 18.79 -14.60 -1.50
N HIS A 334 19.06 -15.81 -2.00
CA HIS A 334 18.89 -16.12 -3.42
C HIS A 334 17.44 -15.93 -3.90
N GLN A 335 16.44 -16.26 -3.08
CA GLN A 335 15.02 -16.04 -3.42
C GLN A 335 14.68 -14.55 -3.51
N MET A 336 15.33 -13.70 -2.72
CA MET A 336 15.08 -12.25 -2.67
C MET A 336 16.13 -11.42 -3.42
N ASP A 337 16.98 -12.08 -4.22
CA ASP A 337 18.09 -11.45 -4.92
C ASP A 337 17.59 -10.38 -5.93
N PRO A 338 18.18 -9.17 -5.94
CA PRO A 338 17.76 -8.07 -6.80
C PRO A 338 18.13 -8.25 -8.29
N SER A 339 18.98 -9.22 -8.64
CA SER A 339 19.44 -9.43 -10.01
C SER A 339 18.27 -9.76 -10.94
N SER A 340 18.43 -9.41 -12.21
CA SER A 340 17.39 -9.62 -13.24
C SER A 340 16.01 -9.06 -12.81
N ASN A 341 16.01 -7.90 -12.13
CA ASN A 341 14.82 -7.25 -11.58
C ASN A 341 14.01 -8.17 -10.65
N PHE A 342 14.69 -8.77 -9.67
CA PHE A 342 14.08 -9.67 -8.68
C PHE A 342 13.38 -10.89 -9.30
N TYR A 343 14.01 -11.54 -10.28
CA TYR A 343 13.41 -12.66 -11.04
C TYR A 343 12.88 -13.79 -10.15
N ASN A 344 13.68 -14.22 -9.17
CA ASN A 344 13.33 -15.32 -8.26
C ASN A 344 12.13 -14.94 -7.39
N TYR A 345 12.20 -13.78 -6.73
CA TYR A 345 11.09 -13.24 -5.95
C TYR A 345 9.80 -13.13 -6.77
N ARG A 346 9.88 -12.58 -8.00
CA ARG A 346 8.69 -12.45 -8.86
C ARG A 346 8.10 -13.81 -9.23
N THR A 347 8.93 -14.84 -9.39
CA THR A 347 8.46 -16.21 -9.61
C THR A 347 7.78 -16.77 -8.36
N ALA A 348 8.35 -16.56 -7.17
CA ALA A 348 7.74 -16.96 -5.90
C ALA A 348 6.40 -16.21 -5.65
N LEU A 349 6.34 -14.91 -5.95
CA LEU A 349 5.14 -14.10 -5.85
C LEU A 349 4.03 -14.62 -6.78
N ARG A 350 4.34 -14.89 -8.06
CA ARG A 350 3.36 -15.51 -8.98
C ARG A 350 2.85 -16.84 -8.45
N GLY A 351 3.73 -17.66 -7.89
CA GLY A 351 3.35 -18.91 -7.23
C GLY A 351 2.39 -18.65 -6.07
N ALA A 352 2.65 -17.66 -5.22
CA ALA A 352 1.77 -17.29 -4.12
C ALA A 352 0.41 -16.76 -4.59
N THR A 353 0.37 -15.91 -5.62
CA THR A 353 -0.86 -15.43 -6.24
C THR A 353 -1.70 -16.60 -6.76
N GLN A 354 -1.08 -17.56 -7.46
CA GLN A 354 -1.80 -18.73 -7.96
C GLN A 354 -2.34 -19.63 -6.84
N ARG A 355 -1.57 -19.81 -5.75
CA ARG A 355 -2.04 -20.52 -4.55
C ARG A 355 -3.26 -19.82 -3.94
N SER A 356 -3.25 -18.49 -3.87
CA SER A 356 -4.36 -17.71 -3.33
C SER A 356 -5.64 -17.85 -4.16
N LEU A 357 -5.52 -17.85 -5.50
CA LEU A 357 -6.65 -18.04 -6.41
C LEU A 357 -7.30 -19.43 -6.31
N THR A 358 -6.52 -20.44 -5.97
CA THR A 358 -6.97 -21.85 -5.88
C THR A 358 -7.07 -22.35 -4.43
N ALA A 359 -7.09 -21.42 -3.48
CA ALA A 359 -7.03 -21.70 -2.05
C ALA A 359 -8.28 -22.45 -1.54
N HIS A 360 -8.06 -23.48 -0.73
CA HIS A 360 -9.12 -24.20 -0.02
C HIS A 360 -9.19 -23.78 1.46
N SER A 361 -8.25 -22.94 1.90
CA SER A 361 -8.17 -22.39 3.26
C SER A 361 -7.77 -20.92 3.25
N ASN A 362 -8.11 -20.17 4.31
CA ASN A 362 -7.70 -18.77 4.44
C ASN A 362 -6.17 -18.59 4.55
N ARG A 363 -5.43 -19.61 5.00
CA ARG A 363 -3.97 -19.59 5.05
C ARG A 363 -3.34 -19.50 3.67
N GLU A 364 -3.89 -20.22 2.70
CA GLU A 364 -3.37 -20.25 1.33
C GLU A 364 -3.67 -18.96 0.56
N LYS A 365 -4.60 -18.13 1.05
CA LYS A 365 -4.96 -16.84 0.44
C LYS A 365 -3.93 -15.74 0.69
N ILE A 366 -3.07 -15.88 1.70
CA ILE A 366 -2.15 -14.83 2.14
C ILE A 366 -1.10 -14.56 1.05
N VAL A 367 -1.06 -13.31 0.58
CA VAL A 367 -0.02 -12.78 -0.30
C VAL A 367 0.34 -11.40 0.19
N ILE A 368 1.56 -11.24 0.71
CA ILE A 368 2.07 -9.95 1.20
C ILE A 368 3.34 -9.68 0.39
N PRO A 369 3.25 -8.81 -0.64
CA PRO A 369 4.36 -8.57 -1.56
C PRO A 369 5.50 -7.82 -0.87
N PHE A 370 6.72 -7.91 -1.41
CA PHE A 370 7.78 -6.97 -1.05
C PHE A 370 7.36 -5.56 -1.49
N PHE A 371 6.91 -4.77 -0.52
CA PHE A 371 6.12 -3.58 -0.79
C PHE A 371 6.90 -2.48 -1.50
N SER A 372 8.17 -2.29 -1.13
CA SER A 372 9.02 -1.28 -1.78
C SER A 372 9.18 -1.55 -3.28
N LEU A 373 9.25 -2.82 -3.70
CA LEU A 373 9.31 -3.18 -5.11
C LEU A 373 7.96 -2.97 -5.81
N LEU A 374 6.84 -3.30 -5.15
CA LEU A 374 5.51 -3.00 -5.66
C LEU A 374 5.32 -1.50 -5.91
N ILE A 375 5.66 -0.65 -4.92
CA ILE A 375 5.59 0.81 -5.06
C ILE A 375 6.50 1.31 -6.18
N LYS A 376 7.72 0.76 -6.29
CA LYS A 376 8.65 1.08 -7.36
C LYS A 376 8.09 0.72 -8.74
N ASP A 377 7.46 -0.43 -8.89
CA ASP A 377 6.84 -0.86 -10.15
C ASP A 377 5.68 0.07 -10.55
N ILE A 378 4.81 0.42 -9.59
CA ILE A 378 3.68 1.35 -9.83
C ILE A 378 4.21 2.76 -10.17
N TYR A 379 5.28 3.21 -9.52
CA TYR A 379 5.94 4.47 -9.84
C TYR A 379 6.45 4.49 -11.29
N PHE A 380 7.21 3.47 -11.72
CA PHE A 380 7.73 3.43 -13.08
C PHE A 380 6.66 3.29 -14.14
N LEU A 381 5.56 2.58 -13.84
CA LEU A 381 4.39 2.53 -14.71
C LEU A 381 3.76 3.93 -14.86
N ASN A 382 3.67 4.70 -13.77
CA ASN A 382 3.18 6.06 -13.83
C ASN A 382 4.14 6.99 -14.60
N GLU A 383 5.44 6.92 -14.35
CA GLU A 383 6.42 7.80 -15.01
C GLU A 383 6.68 7.42 -16.48
N GLY A 384 6.49 6.16 -16.85
CA GLY A 384 6.77 5.66 -18.19
C GLY A 384 5.81 6.14 -19.28
N CYS A 385 4.68 6.74 -18.92
CA CYS A 385 3.64 7.16 -19.85
C CYS A 385 3.04 8.53 -19.47
N ALA A 386 2.77 9.39 -20.46
CA ALA A 386 2.16 10.69 -20.22
C ALA A 386 0.70 10.55 -19.73
N ASN A 387 0.29 11.41 -18.79
CA ASN A 387 -1.09 11.49 -18.28
C ASN A 387 -2.08 11.99 -19.36
N ARG A 388 -1.59 12.78 -20.31
CA ARG A 388 -2.36 13.28 -21.45
C ARG A 388 -1.67 12.95 -22.76
N LEU A 389 -2.46 12.64 -23.77
CA LEU A 389 -2.02 12.48 -25.16
C LEU A 389 -1.82 13.87 -25.81
N PRO A 390 -1.12 13.95 -26.96
CA PRO A 390 -0.87 15.23 -27.65
C PRO A 390 -2.13 16.02 -28.05
N ASN A 391 -3.27 15.35 -28.19
CA ASN A 391 -4.57 15.98 -28.46
C ASN A 391 -5.27 16.50 -27.19
N GLY A 392 -4.61 16.44 -26.03
CA GLY A 392 -5.15 16.87 -24.74
C GLY A 392 -6.02 15.83 -24.02
N HIS A 393 -6.33 14.70 -24.66
CA HIS A 393 -7.10 13.62 -24.04
C HIS A 393 -6.34 13.00 -22.86
N VAL A 394 -7.09 12.55 -21.87
CA VAL A 394 -6.59 11.70 -20.79
C VAL A 394 -6.18 10.35 -21.38
N ASN A 395 -4.97 9.90 -21.08
CA ASN A 395 -4.46 8.60 -21.51
C ASN A 395 -5.04 7.50 -20.61
N PHE A 396 -6.18 6.94 -20.99
CA PHE A 396 -6.93 5.99 -20.16
C PHE A 396 -6.30 4.58 -20.19
N GLU A 397 -5.63 4.21 -21.28
CA GLU A 397 -4.86 2.96 -21.39
C GLU A 397 -3.78 2.86 -20.29
N LYS A 398 -3.02 3.95 -20.07
CA LYS A 398 -2.09 4.04 -18.94
C LYS A 398 -2.77 3.75 -17.60
N PHE A 399 -3.94 4.36 -17.38
CA PHE A 399 -4.65 4.24 -16.10
C PHE A 399 -5.27 2.87 -15.90
N TRP A 400 -5.64 2.16 -16.96
CA TRP A 400 -6.03 0.75 -16.90
C TRP A 400 -4.91 -0.11 -16.31
N GLU A 401 -3.69 0.02 -16.82
CA GLU A 401 -2.55 -0.74 -16.29
C GLU A 401 -2.24 -0.37 -14.84
N LEU A 402 -2.32 0.93 -14.50
CA LEU A 402 -2.13 1.39 -13.11
C LEU A 402 -3.18 0.79 -12.18
N ALA A 403 -4.45 0.87 -12.57
CA ALA A 403 -5.58 0.37 -11.82
C ALA A 403 -5.53 -1.15 -11.65
N LYS A 404 -5.03 -1.89 -12.64
CA LYS A 404 -4.81 -3.34 -12.54
C LYS A 404 -3.85 -3.70 -11.42
N GLN A 405 -2.70 -3.01 -11.34
CA GLN A 405 -1.71 -3.26 -10.27
C GLN A 405 -2.30 -2.94 -8.88
N VAL A 406 -3.00 -1.81 -8.75
CA VAL A 406 -3.64 -1.43 -7.48
C VAL A 406 -4.78 -2.40 -7.12
N SER A 407 -5.60 -2.83 -8.08
CA SER A 407 -6.71 -3.76 -7.85
C SER A 407 -6.22 -5.13 -7.36
N GLU A 408 -5.11 -5.62 -7.90
CA GLU A 408 -4.49 -6.86 -7.43
C GLU A 408 -4.07 -6.75 -5.96
N PHE A 409 -3.38 -5.66 -5.60
CA PHE A 409 -3.04 -5.36 -4.20
C PHE A 409 -4.28 -5.24 -3.30
N MET A 410 -5.33 -4.57 -3.76
CA MET A 410 -6.58 -4.41 -3.02
C MET A 410 -7.26 -5.75 -2.73
N THR A 411 -7.04 -6.77 -3.56
CA THR A 411 -7.51 -8.14 -3.33
C THR A 411 -6.70 -8.82 -2.23
N TRP A 412 -5.37 -8.71 -2.29
CA TRP A 412 -4.48 -9.35 -1.31
C TRP A 412 -4.68 -8.84 0.12
N LYS A 413 -4.95 -7.54 0.30
CA LYS A 413 -5.13 -6.96 1.63
C LYS A 413 -6.44 -7.34 2.34
N GLN A 414 -7.41 -7.91 1.63
CA GLN A 414 -8.72 -8.30 2.20
C GLN A 414 -8.69 -9.63 2.97
N VAL A 415 -7.56 -10.32 2.98
CA VAL A 415 -7.41 -11.62 3.63
C VAL A 415 -7.44 -11.45 5.16
N GLU A 416 -8.38 -12.11 5.81
CA GLU A 416 -8.38 -12.24 7.27
C GLU A 416 -7.24 -13.16 7.72
N CYS A 417 -6.47 -12.72 8.71
CA CYS A 417 -5.36 -13.50 9.22
C CYS A 417 -5.89 -14.76 9.95
N PRO A 418 -5.55 -15.98 9.48
CA PRO A 418 -6.12 -17.22 10.00
C PRO A 418 -5.41 -17.75 11.25
N PHE A 419 -4.33 -17.09 11.68
CA PHE A 419 -3.52 -17.54 12.81
C PHE A 419 -4.06 -17.01 14.13
N GLU A 420 -3.82 -17.72 15.23
CA GLU A 420 -4.20 -17.24 16.56
C GLU A 420 -3.41 -15.97 16.93
N ARG A 421 -4.09 -15.01 17.57
CA ARG A 421 -3.51 -13.72 17.93
C ARG A 421 -2.89 -13.79 19.33
N ASP A 422 -1.56 -13.66 19.43
CA ASP A 422 -0.87 -13.53 20.72
C ASP A 422 -0.57 -12.07 21.03
N ARG A 423 -1.33 -11.51 21.98
CA ARG A 423 -1.20 -10.10 22.38
C ARG A 423 0.16 -9.77 23.01
N LYS A 424 0.82 -10.71 23.70
CA LYS A 424 2.10 -10.45 24.35
C LYS A 424 3.21 -10.31 23.32
N ILE A 425 3.23 -11.18 22.32
CA ILE A 425 4.21 -11.14 21.22
C ILE A 425 4.01 -9.89 20.37
N LEU A 426 2.75 -9.59 20.00
CA LEU A 426 2.43 -8.38 19.23
C LEU A 426 2.85 -7.11 19.97
N GLN A 427 2.52 -7.00 21.27
CA GLN A 427 2.93 -5.86 22.08
C GLN A 427 4.45 -5.71 22.11
N TYR A 428 5.19 -6.82 22.22
CA TYR A 428 6.64 -6.80 22.19
C TYR A 428 7.17 -6.24 20.86
N LEU A 429 6.79 -6.85 19.73
CA LEU A 429 7.22 -6.44 18.39
C LEU A 429 6.95 -4.95 18.11
N LEU A 430 5.78 -4.48 18.50
CA LEU A 430 5.33 -3.12 18.24
C LEU A 430 5.98 -2.06 19.14
N THR A 431 6.46 -2.43 20.34
CA THR A 431 6.91 -1.43 21.34
C THR A 431 8.30 -1.62 21.92
N VAL A 432 8.99 -2.73 21.61
CA VAL A 432 10.37 -2.93 22.05
C VAL A 432 11.28 -1.80 21.51
N PRO A 433 12.19 -1.22 22.31
CA PRO A 433 13.19 -0.29 21.81
C PRO A 433 14.06 -0.93 20.73
N VAL A 434 14.32 -0.18 19.68
CA VAL A 434 15.18 -0.58 18.58
C VAL A 434 16.38 0.36 18.54
N PHE A 435 17.58 -0.18 18.33
CA PHE A 435 18.80 0.63 18.27
C PHE A 435 18.81 1.54 17.04
N SER A 436 19.36 2.74 17.20
CA SER A 436 19.76 3.58 16.06
C SER A 436 20.94 2.94 15.31
N ASP A 437 21.25 3.43 14.10
CA ASP A 437 22.42 2.98 13.34
C ASP A 437 23.70 3.04 14.19
N ASP A 438 23.97 4.18 14.82
CA ASP A 438 25.13 4.38 15.69
C ASP A 438 25.17 3.41 16.88
N ALA A 439 24.03 3.17 17.53
CA ALA A 439 23.93 2.24 18.64
C ALA A 439 24.17 0.78 18.20
N LEU A 440 23.71 0.40 16.99
CA LEU A 440 24.02 -0.91 16.40
C LEU A 440 25.51 -1.07 16.14
N TYR A 441 26.17 -0.06 15.58
CA TYR A 441 27.62 -0.10 15.36
C TYR A 441 28.39 -0.20 16.68
N LEU A 442 28.03 0.58 17.70
CA LEU A 442 28.64 0.50 19.02
C LEU A 442 28.51 -0.91 19.61
N ALA A 443 27.29 -1.46 19.66
CA ALA A 443 27.03 -2.81 20.17
C ALA A 443 27.78 -3.89 19.36
N SER A 444 27.90 -3.70 18.04
CA SER A 444 28.67 -4.59 17.17
C SER A 444 30.17 -4.56 17.50
N TYR A 445 30.77 -3.38 17.67
CA TYR A 445 32.18 -3.23 18.02
C TYR A 445 32.50 -3.74 19.43
N GLU A 446 31.57 -3.60 20.37
CA GLU A 446 31.68 -4.18 21.72
C GLU A 446 31.60 -5.71 21.68
N SER A 447 30.78 -6.25 20.78
CA SER A 447 30.64 -7.70 20.57
C SER A 447 31.83 -8.33 19.86
N GLU A 448 32.38 -7.66 18.84
CA GLU A 448 33.55 -8.06 18.07
C GLU A 448 34.34 -6.81 17.65
N SER A 449 35.56 -6.65 18.17
CA SER A 449 36.38 -5.45 18.00
C SER A 449 36.61 -5.05 16.53
N PRO A 450 36.88 -3.76 16.25
CA PRO A 450 37.22 -3.27 14.92
C PRO A 450 38.38 -4.05 14.25
N GLU A 451 38.22 -4.44 12.98
CA GLU A 451 39.21 -5.25 12.25
C GLU A 451 40.18 -4.39 11.42
N ASN A 452 39.76 -3.20 10.98
CA ASN A 452 40.54 -2.33 10.11
C ASN A 452 40.59 -0.87 10.62
N HIS A 453 41.42 -0.04 10.01
CA HIS A 453 41.60 1.37 10.42
C HIS A 453 40.32 2.19 10.32
N ILE A 454 39.50 1.98 9.27
CA ILE A 454 38.23 2.70 9.08
C ILE A 454 37.26 2.40 10.22
N GLU A 455 37.12 1.13 10.60
CA GLU A 455 36.29 0.72 11.72
C GLU A 455 36.82 1.25 13.06
N LYS A 456 38.14 1.27 13.26
CA LYS A 456 38.76 1.82 14.47
C LYS A 456 38.45 3.31 14.62
N ASP A 457 38.51 4.07 13.52
CA ASP A 457 38.23 5.49 13.53
C ASP A 457 36.73 5.76 13.76
N ARG A 458 35.85 5.03 13.06
CA ARG A 458 34.40 5.11 13.32
C ARG A 458 34.05 4.77 14.77
N TRP A 459 34.63 3.72 15.33
CA TRP A 459 34.39 3.33 16.72
C TRP A 459 34.82 4.41 17.71
N LYS A 460 35.97 5.06 17.49
CA LYS A 460 36.42 6.21 18.31
C LYS A 460 35.45 7.38 18.22
N THR A 461 35.00 7.74 17.01
CA THR A 461 34.03 8.81 16.81
C THR A 461 32.72 8.52 17.54
N LEU A 462 32.20 7.30 17.42
CA LEU A 462 30.96 6.90 18.08
C LEU A 462 31.06 6.92 19.60
N ARG A 463 32.20 6.48 20.17
CA ARG A 463 32.43 6.56 21.62
C ARG A 463 32.48 7.99 22.12
N PHE A 464 33.18 8.86 21.39
CA PHE A 464 33.26 10.28 21.75
C PHE A 464 31.87 10.94 21.76
N VAL A 465 31.01 10.62 20.79
CA VAL A 465 29.63 11.12 20.74
C VAL A 465 28.72 10.53 21.83
N SER A 466 29.04 9.34 22.35
CA SER A 466 28.27 8.72 23.45
C SER A 466 28.69 9.19 24.86
N GLU A 467 29.88 9.76 24.99
CA GLU A 467 30.45 10.26 26.26
C GLU A 467 30.17 11.76 26.50
N VAL A 468 29.79 12.49 25.46
CA VAL A 468 29.33 13.90 25.48
C VAL A 468 27.80 13.92 25.50
#